data_AF-A0AAI9WMP7-F1
#
_entry.id   AF-A0AAI9WMP7-F1
#
_cell.length_a   1.000
_cell.length_b   1.000
_cell.length_c   1.000
_cell.angle_alpha   90.00
_cell.angle_beta   90.00
_cell.angle_gamma   90.00
#
_symmetry.space_group_name_H-M   'P 1'
#
loop_
_entity.id
_entity.type
_entity.pdbx_description
1 polymer ?
#
loop_
_entity_poly.entity_id
_entity_poly.type
_entity_poly.pdbx_seq_one_letter_code
_entity_poly.pdbx_strand_id
1 'polypeptide(L)'
;MKKTPLLALALSCAVMALSALPEAYAAEKVTSEQCLMCHGGSFDALREQTKNWKDEFDTPVQPHQYLDPNAANPHAGAKVVPDCTGCHEAHPFPIPKDYKPKEATLSMCYGCHHMENFQKCSDAGCHEK
;
A
#
# COMPACT_ATOMS: atom_id res chain seq x y z
N MET A 1 54.00 -63.83 -21.41
CA MET A 1 54.73 -63.38 -20.21
C MET A 1 54.13 -62.06 -19.73
N LYS A 2 53.85 -61.95 -18.41
CA LYS A 2 53.54 -60.75 -17.58
C LYS A 2 52.13 -60.14 -17.78
N LYS A 3 51.15 -60.50 -16.94
CA LYS A 3 50.75 -59.92 -15.61
C LYS A 3 49.79 -58.71 -15.74
N THR A 4 48.53 -58.89 -15.32
CA THR A 4 47.54 -57.88 -14.85
C THR A 4 48.15 -57.00 -13.74
N PRO A 5 47.63 -55.78 -13.35
CA PRO A 5 46.22 -55.59 -12.90
C PRO A 5 45.58 -54.17 -12.96
N LEU A 6 44.26 -54.16 -12.69
CA LEU A 6 43.41 -53.25 -11.88
C LEU A 6 43.54 -51.70 -11.92
N LEU A 7 42.35 -51.10 -12.05
CA LEU A 7 41.78 -49.91 -11.38
C LEU A 7 42.51 -48.55 -11.47
N ALA A 8 41.80 -47.57 -12.03
CA ALA A 8 41.55 -46.30 -11.33
C ALA A 8 40.24 -45.66 -11.85
N LEU A 9 39.23 -45.68 -10.99
CA LEU A 9 38.01 -44.89 -11.07
C LEU A 9 38.38 -43.44 -10.68
N ALA A 10 38.05 -42.46 -11.52
CA ALA A 10 38.02 -41.05 -11.12
C ALA A 10 36.90 -40.32 -11.86
N LEU A 11 35.71 -40.43 -11.27
CA LEU A 11 34.51 -39.66 -11.55
C LEU A 11 34.82 -38.18 -11.31
N SER A 12 34.89 -37.39 -12.37
CA SER A 12 35.05 -35.93 -12.28
C SER A 12 33.72 -35.28 -12.62
N CYS A 13 32.95 -34.97 -11.58
CA CYS A 13 31.68 -34.25 -11.65
C CYS A 13 31.87 -32.90 -12.36
N ALA A 14 31.12 -32.70 -13.44
CA ALA A 14 30.91 -31.39 -14.04
C ALA A 14 30.16 -30.51 -13.04
N VAL A 15 30.87 -29.61 -12.36
CA VAL A 15 30.25 -28.55 -11.58
C VAL A 15 29.86 -27.45 -12.57
N MET A 16 28.64 -27.52 -13.10
CA MET A 16 28.02 -26.38 -13.75
C MET A 16 27.86 -25.29 -12.68
N ALA A 17 28.65 -24.23 -12.80
CA ALA A 17 28.51 -23.03 -11.98
C ALA A 17 27.12 -22.43 -12.23
N LEU A 18 26.22 -22.74 -11.30
CA LEU A 18 24.87 -22.21 -11.21
C LEU A 18 25.01 -20.70 -11.00
N SER A 19 24.93 -19.95 -12.09
CA SER A 19 24.77 -18.50 -12.05
C SER A 19 23.34 -18.22 -11.61
N ALA A 20 23.07 -18.32 -10.31
CA ALA A 20 21.81 -17.90 -9.73
C ALA A 20 21.72 -16.37 -9.89
N LEU A 21 20.75 -15.96 -10.70
CA LEU A 21 20.34 -14.59 -10.91
C LEU A 21 20.07 -13.89 -9.56
N PRO A 22 20.26 -12.57 -9.45
CA PRO A 22 19.72 -11.85 -8.31
C PRO A 22 18.20 -11.99 -8.34
N GLU A 23 17.65 -12.66 -7.33
CA GLU A 23 16.23 -12.63 -7.04
C GLU A 23 15.85 -11.17 -6.80
N ALA A 24 15.23 -10.57 -7.81
CA ALA A 24 14.39 -9.41 -7.62
C ALA A 24 13.25 -9.86 -6.71
N TYR A 25 13.45 -9.74 -5.39
CA TYR A 25 12.37 -9.69 -4.44
C TYR A 25 11.48 -8.54 -4.90
N ALA A 26 10.40 -8.87 -5.60
CA ALA A 26 9.26 -7.98 -5.68
C ALA A 26 8.87 -7.71 -4.22
N ALA A 27 9.17 -6.50 -3.73
CA ALA A 27 8.82 -6.12 -2.37
C ALA A 27 7.33 -6.39 -2.20
N GLU A 28 6.98 -7.30 -1.30
CA GLU A 28 5.60 -7.63 -1.00
C GLU A 28 4.89 -6.32 -0.61
N LYS A 29 3.80 -6.01 -1.30
CA LYS A 29 3.07 -4.77 -1.07
C LYS A 29 2.48 -4.82 0.34
N VAL A 30 2.84 -3.86 1.18
CA VAL A 30 2.32 -3.72 2.55
C VAL A 30 0.80 -3.59 2.51
N THR A 31 0.09 -4.35 3.36
CA THR A 31 -1.37 -4.33 3.44
C THR A 31 -1.90 -3.27 4.41
N SER A 32 -3.16 -2.88 4.26
CA SER A 32 -3.80 -1.95 5.20
C SER A 32 -3.85 -2.49 6.63
N GLU A 33 -4.03 -3.81 6.81
CA GLU A 33 -3.98 -4.44 8.13
C GLU A 33 -2.61 -4.26 8.79
N GLN A 34 -1.52 -4.42 8.04
CA GLN A 34 -0.16 -4.21 8.56
C GLN A 34 0.07 -2.75 8.96
N CYS A 35 -0.42 -1.79 8.18
CA CYS A 35 -0.38 -0.37 8.54
C CYS A 35 -1.10 -0.10 9.86
N LEU A 36 -2.32 -0.66 10.01
CA LEU A 36 -3.16 -0.43 11.19
C LEU A 36 -2.58 -1.02 12.47
N MET A 37 -1.68 -2.00 12.42
CA MET A 37 -1.00 -2.52 13.62
C MET A 37 -0.27 -1.43 14.43
N CYS A 38 0.19 -0.36 13.76
CA CYS A 38 0.84 0.78 14.41
C CYS A 38 0.05 2.09 14.24
N HIS A 39 -0.69 2.25 13.15
CA HIS A 39 -1.45 3.46 12.83
C HIS A 39 -2.91 3.32 13.24
N GLY A 40 -3.16 3.35 14.55
CA GLY A 40 -4.51 3.41 15.13
C GLY A 40 -5.10 2.09 15.63
N GLY A 41 -4.48 0.94 15.36
CA GLY A 41 -4.92 -0.39 15.84
C GLY A 41 -6.14 -0.95 15.09
N SER A 42 -7.07 -0.09 14.67
CA SER A 42 -8.17 -0.40 13.77
C SER A 42 -8.52 0.83 12.93
N PHE A 43 -9.22 0.63 11.80
CA PHE A 43 -9.61 1.75 10.95
C PHE A 43 -10.58 2.71 11.66
N ASP A 44 -11.53 2.20 12.44
CA ASP A 44 -12.44 3.06 13.22
C ASP A 44 -11.71 3.89 14.28
N ALA A 45 -10.70 3.32 14.94
CA ALA A 45 -9.90 4.06 15.91
C ALA A 45 -9.03 5.13 15.22
N LEU A 46 -8.46 4.84 14.05
CA LEU A 46 -7.75 5.82 13.23
C LEU A 46 -8.68 6.98 12.80
N ARG A 47 -9.91 6.66 12.39
CA ARG A 47 -10.94 7.66 12.06
C ARG A 47 -11.24 8.56 13.25
N GLU A 48 -11.42 7.98 14.44
CA GLU A 48 -11.67 8.76 15.66
C GLU A 48 -10.49 9.70 16.00
N GLN A 49 -9.25 9.24 15.83
CA GLN A 49 -8.05 10.06 16.03
C GLN A 49 -7.95 11.23 15.04
N THR A 50 -8.56 11.08 13.85
CA THR A 50 -8.51 12.07 12.76
C THR A 50 -9.83 12.81 12.54
N LYS A 51 -10.79 12.70 13.46
CA LYS A 51 -12.13 13.31 13.33
C LYS A 51 -12.16 14.83 13.21
N ASN A 52 -11.12 15.50 13.70
CA ASN A 52 -10.97 16.94 13.68
C ASN A 52 -10.01 17.42 12.57
N TRP A 53 -9.62 16.52 11.66
CA TRP A 53 -8.78 16.89 10.53
C TRP A 53 -9.50 17.89 9.62
N LYS A 54 -8.70 18.73 8.96
CA LYS A 54 -9.17 19.72 8.01
C LYS A 54 -8.28 19.66 6.78
N ASP A 55 -8.90 19.89 5.62
CA ASP A 55 -8.18 19.97 4.36
C ASP A 55 -7.34 21.25 4.23
N GLU A 56 -6.65 21.38 3.10
CA GLU A 56 -5.83 22.53 2.77
C GLU A 56 -6.60 23.87 2.73
N PHE A 57 -7.94 23.82 2.73
CA PHE A 57 -8.84 24.99 2.75
C PHE A 57 -9.49 25.22 4.13
N ASP A 58 -9.01 24.55 5.18
CA ASP A 58 -9.56 24.60 6.55
C ASP A 58 -11.01 24.03 6.65
N THR A 59 -11.44 23.24 5.66
CA THR A 59 -12.75 22.58 5.68
C THR A 59 -12.68 21.32 6.54
N PRO A 60 -13.57 21.16 7.56
CA PRO A 60 -13.63 19.93 8.33
C PRO A 60 -14.02 18.74 7.46
N VAL A 61 -13.14 17.77 7.37
CA VAL A 61 -13.38 16.53 6.63
C VAL A 61 -12.71 15.36 7.35
N GLN A 62 -13.35 14.19 7.29
CA GLN A 62 -12.75 12.96 7.77
C GLN A 62 -12.02 12.28 6.59
N PRO A 63 -10.66 12.29 6.55
CA PRO A 63 -9.90 11.77 5.42
C PRO A 63 -9.95 10.24 5.33
N HIS A 64 -10.16 9.55 6.45
CA HIS A 64 -10.26 8.10 6.49
C HIS A 64 -11.73 7.67 6.32
N GLN A 65 -12.13 7.42 5.07
CA GLN A 65 -13.47 6.93 4.74
C GLN A 65 -13.44 5.46 4.36
N TYR A 66 -14.50 4.73 4.71
CA TYR A 66 -14.76 3.44 4.08
C TYR A 66 -15.23 3.68 2.63
N LEU A 67 -14.76 2.86 1.70
CA LEU A 67 -15.08 2.98 0.28
C LEU A 67 -15.42 1.60 -0.28
N ASP A 68 -16.68 1.38 -0.68
CA ASP A 68 -17.07 0.18 -1.40
C ASP A 68 -16.75 0.35 -2.90
N PRO A 69 -15.76 -0.38 -3.45
CA PRO A 69 -15.38 -0.25 -4.85
C PRO A 69 -16.44 -0.75 -5.83
N ASN A 70 -17.45 -1.49 -5.34
CA ASN A 70 -18.50 -2.07 -6.18
C ASN A 70 -19.82 -1.30 -6.11
N ALA A 71 -19.93 -0.29 -5.25
CA ALA A 71 -21.13 0.52 -5.11
C ALA A 71 -21.13 1.70 -6.09
N ALA A 72 -22.31 2.04 -6.63
CA ALA A 72 -22.48 3.24 -7.44
C ALA A 72 -22.14 4.54 -6.67
N ASN A 73 -22.41 4.54 -5.35
CA ASN A 73 -21.87 5.53 -4.43
C ASN A 73 -20.92 4.81 -3.44
N PRO A 74 -19.60 4.99 -3.57
CA PRO A 74 -18.61 4.32 -2.74
C PRO A 74 -18.77 4.56 -1.23
N HIS A 75 -19.41 5.67 -0.83
CA HIS A 75 -19.63 6.01 0.58
C HIS A 75 -20.89 5.35 1.19
N ALA A 76 -21.76 4.76 0.37
CA ALA A 76 -23.04 4.18 0.80
C ALA A 76 -23.06 2.64 0.77
N GLY A 77 -22.00 2.01 0.28
CA GLY A 77 -21.89 0.56 0.17
C GLY A 77 -21.35 -0.13 1.43
N ALA A 78 -20.75 -1.30 1.23
CA ALA A 78 -20.06 -2.04 2.28
C ALA A 78 -18.93 -1.21 2.91
N LYS A 79 -18.71 -1.41 4.22
CA LYS A 79 -17.60 -0.78 4.93
C LYS A 79 -16.28 -1.48 4.61
N VAL A 80 -15.66 -1.09 3.50
CA VAL A 80 -14.36 -1.62 3.06
C VAL A 80 -13.27 -0.60 3.35
N VAL A 81 -12.20 -1.05 4.02
CA VAL A 81 -11.02 -0.23 4.31
C VAL A 81 -10.24 -0.03 3.00
N PRO A 82 -10.00 1.22 2.56
CA PRO A 82 -9.18 1.46 1.37
C PRO A 82 -7.73 1.00 1.56
N ASP A 83 -7.04 0.81 0.46
CA ASP A 83 -5.59 0.61 0.48
C ASP A 83 -4.90 1.89 0.97
N CYS A 84 -4.19 1.81 2.09
CA CYS A 84 -3.47 2.95 2.67
C CYS A 84 -2.48 3.57 1.68
N THR A 85 -1.88 2.75 0.81
CA THR A 85 -0.89 3.19 -0.18
C THR A 85 -1.49 4.01 -1.33
N GLY A 86 -2.82 4.09 -1.40
CA GLY A 86 -3.52 4.99 -2.30
C GLY A 86 -3.35 6.47 -1.97
N CYS A 87 -3.07 6.79 -0.70
CA CYS A 87 -2.90 8.16 -0.22
C CYS A 87 -1.56 8.38 0.50
N HIS A 88 -1.00 7.33 1.11
CA HIS A 88 0.24 7.39 1.89
C HIS A 88 1.39 6.65 1.20
N GLU A 89 2.62 7.09 1.43
CA GLU A 89 3.80 6.31 1.06
C GLU A 89 4.18 5.36 2.20
N ALA A 90 4.38 4.08 1.88
CA ALA A 90 4.86 3.10 2.85
C ALA A 90 6.27 3.48 3.32
N HIS A 91 6.48 3.49 4.64
CA HIS A 91 7.78 3.75 5.23
C HIS A 91 8.60 2.46 5.40
N PRO A 92 9.94 2.51 5.34
CA PRO A 92 10.78 1.35 5.64
C PRO A 92 10.55 0.85 7.08
N PHE A 93 10.87 -0.43 7.30
CA PHE A 93 10.85 -1.05 8.63
C PHE A 93 12.20 -1.73 8.91
N PRO A 94 12.90 -1.40 10.01
CA PRO A 94 12.56 -0.37 11.01
C PRO A 94 12.65 1.05 10.45
N ILE A 95 11.94 2.00 11.06
CA ILE A 95 11.95 3.42 10.64
C ILE A 95 13.31 4.05 10.98
N PRO A 96 14.06 4.60 10.00
CA PRO A 96 15.30 5.34 10.25
C PRO A 96 15.06 6.59 11.12
N LYS A 97 16.06 6.98 11.92
CA LYS A 97 15.94 8.12 12.84
C LYS A 97 15.65 9.46 12.14
N ASP A 98 16.15 9.62 10.92
CA ASP A 98 16.03 10.81 10.09
C ASP A 98 14.94 10.68 9.01
N TYR A 99 14.11 9.63 9.09
CA TYR A 99 13.01 9.44 8.16
C TYR A 99 11.99 10.58 8.25
N LYS A 100 11.69 11.17 7.10
CA LYS A 100 10.64 12.17 6.95
C LYS A 100 9.54 11.55 6.09
N PRO A 101 8.36 11.25 6.66
CA PRO A 101 7.25 10.79 5.84
C PRO A 101 6.87 11.88 4.84
N LYS A 102 6.47 11.46 3.63
CA LYS A 102 5.78 12.37 2.73
C LYS A 102 4.36 12.59 3.24
N GLU A 103 3.86 13.80 3.03
CA GLU A 103 2.48 14.13 3.32
C GLU A 103 1.54 13.26 2.49
N ALA A 104 0.42 12.87 3.08
CA ALA A 104 -0.61 12.12 2.39
C ALA A 104 -1.24 12.98 1.28
N THR A 105 -1.72 12.34 0.23
CA THR A 105 -2.44 13.02 -0.86
C THR A 105 -3.91 12.63 -0.85
N LEU A 106 -4.78 13.57 -1.24
CA LEU A 106 -6.20 13.32 -1.48
C LEU A 106 -6.52 13.06 -2.95
N SER A 107 -5.49 12.85 -3.78
CA SER A 107 -5.63 12.69 -5.24
C SER A 107 -6.57 11.54 -5.62
N MET A 108 -6.60 10.46 -4.84
CA MET A 108 -7.56 9.37 -5.04
C MET A 108 -9.00 9.88 -4.88
N CYS A 109 -9.26 10.71 -3.88
CA CYS A 109 -10.58 11.27 -3.63
C CYS A 109 -10.97 12.24 -4.74
N TYR A 110 -10.02 13.06 -5.22
CA TYR A 110 -10.24 14.00 -6.31
C TYR A 110 -10.52 13.35 -7.67
N GLY A 111 -10.27 12.04 -7.82
CA GLY A 111 -10.74 11.28 -8.98
C GLY A 111 -12.27 11.28 -9.14
N CYS A 112 -13.01 11.33 -8.02
CA CYS A 112 -14.47 11.50 -8.02
C CYS A 112 -14.88 12.92 -7.58
N HIS A 113 -14.10 13.54 -6.69
CA HIS A 113 -14.26 14.93 -6.23
C HIS A 113 -13.43 15.91 -7.10
N HIS A 114 -13.73 15.90 -8.39
CA HIS A 114 -12.97 16.58 -9.45
C HIS A 114 -12.90 18.12 -9.38
N MET A 115 -13.61 18.75 -8.45
CA MET A 115 -13.45 20.18 -8.12
C MET A 115 -12.39 20.42 -7.04
N GLU A 116 -11.66 19.37 -6.66
CA GLU A 116 -10.64 19.37 -5.59
C GLU A 116 -11.20 19.90 -4.25
N ASN A 117 -12.49 19.68 -4.03
CA ASN A 117 -13.16 20.02 -2.79
C ASN A 117 -14.20 18.95 -2.44
N PHE A 118 -14.58 18.91 -1.16
CA PHE A 118 -15.53 17.95 -0.62
C PHE A 118 -16.93 18.52 -0.42
N GLN A 119 -17.24 19.67 -1.02
CA GLN A 119 -18.59 20.21 -1.02
C GLN A 119 -19.53 19.28 -1.79
N LYS A 120 -20.79 19.20 -1.40
CA LYS A 120 -21.78 18.41 -2.15
C LYS A 120 -21.96 19.04 -3.53
N CYS A 121 -22.10 18.21 -4.56
CA CYS A 121 -22.28 18.69 -5.93
C CYS A 121 -23.52 19.58 -6.10
N SER A 122 -24.57 19.37 -5.30
CA SER A 122 -25.74 20.26 -5.24
C SER A 122 -25.39 21.63 -4.70
N ASP A 123 -24.54 21.68 -3.69
CA ASP A 123 -24.15 22.91 -2.99
C ASP A 123 -23.14 23.70 -3.84
N ALA A 124 -22.43 23.02 -4.74
CA ALA A 124 -21.56 23.60 -5.76
C ALA A 124 -22.29 24.01 -7.07
N GLY A 125 -23.61 23.79 -7.17
CA GLY A 125 -24.41 24.15 -8.35
C GLY A 125 -24.24 23.24 -9.58
N CYS A 126 -23.58 22.09 -9.44
CA CYS A 126 -23.29 21.17 -10.55
C CYS A 126 -24.45 20.23 -10.89
N HIS A 127 -25.27 19.90 -9.89
CA HIS A 127 -26.43 19.01 -10.02
C HIS A 127 -27.66 19.61 -9.32
N GLU A 128 -28.00 20.85 -9.69
CA GLU A 128 -29.31 21.41 -9.35
C GLU A 128 -30.42 20.56 -10.01
N LYS A 129 -31.54 20.36 -9.29
CA LYS A 129 -32.71 19.66 -9.83
C LYS A 129 -33.43 20.47 -10.88
#